data_AF-A0A9X4YE06-F1
#
_entry.id   AF-A0A9X4YE06-F1
#
_cell.length_a   1.000
_cell.length_b   1.000
_cell.length_c   1.000
_cell.angle_alpha   90.00
_cell.angle_beta   90.00
_cell.angle_gamma   90.00
#
_symmetry.space_group_name_H-M   'P 1'
#
loop_
_entity.id
_entity.type
_entity.pdbx_description
1 polymer ?
#
loop_
_entity_poly.entity_id
_entity_poly.type
_entity_poly.pdbx_seq_one_letter_code
_entity_poly.pdbx_strand_id
1 'polypeptide(L)'
;MIKDNPERYGTISRVLHWLFAVLVLWQFMKFFDRIGEGEHWVGETLVPWHVSIGTLLLVLIVVRVVWALSQASHRPTHEPPIRYLARGGHILLYAALVIMPITGMLYMVGEGYGVEAFGITLIAEGEEIAWMHTVGGLHSITAWVLLGLTLAHIAMAFYHQFVRRDGTLRRMS
;
A
#
# COMPACT_ATOMS: atom_id res chain seq x y z
N MET A 1 -11.43 17.64 -13.71
CA MET A 1 -10.05 17.68 -14.27
C MET A 1 -9.41 16.30 -14.16
N ILE A 2 -8.82 15.78 -15.24
CA ILE A 2 -8.25 14.42 -15.27
C ILE A 2 -6.82 14.38 -14.71
N LYS A 3 -5.95 15.30 -15.15
CA LYS A 3 -4.54 15.41 -14.78
C LYS A 3 -4.30 16.30 -13.55
N ASP A 4 -3.12 16.19 -12.95
CA ASP A 4 -2.69 17.04 -11.83
C ASP A 4 -2.42 18.48 -12.30
N ASN A 5 -2.51 19.45 -11.39
CA ASN A 5 -2.04 20.82 -11.60
C ASN A 5 -1.44 21.38 -10.30
N PRO A 6 -0.79 22.57 -10.32
CA PRO A 6 -0.11 23.11 -9.15
C PRO A 6 -0.99 23.36 -7.91
N GLU A 7 -2.31 23.47 -8.09
CA GLU A 7 -3.28 23.75 -7.03
C GLU A 7 -3.92 22.47 -6.47
N ARG A 8 -4.15 21.45 -7.31
CA ARG A 8 -4.92 20.25 -6.95
C ARG A 8 -4.54 19.00 -7.77
N TYR A 9 -4.73 17.83 -7.17
CA TYR A 9 -4.59 16.55 -7.86
C TYR A 9 -5.77 16.28 -8.80
N GLY A 10 -5.45 15.67 -9.95
CA GLY A 10 -6.42 15.24 -10.95
C GLY A 10 -7.30 14.09 -10.47
N THR A 11 -8.37 13.81 -11.20
CA THR A 11 -9.32 12.75 -10.85
C THR A 11 -8.66 11.37 -10.81
N ILE A 12 -7.75 11.06 -11.74
CA ILE A 12 -7.04 9.76 -11.73
C ILE A 12 -6.17 9.63 -10.48
N SER A 13 -5.39 10.65 -10.14
CA SER A 13 -4.55 10.65 -8.93
C SER A 13 -5.35 10.46 -7.65
N ARG A 14 -6.50 11.14 -7.54
CA ARG A 14 -7.40 11.05 -6.37
C ARG A 14 -8.07 9.69 -6.28
N VAL A 15 -8.63 9.18 -7.38
CA VAL A 15 -9.25 7.84 -7.42
C VAL A 15 -8.24 6.76 -7.06
N LEU A 16 -7.05 6.78 -7.67
CA LEU A 16 -6.00 5.84 -7.30
C LEU A 16 -5.60 6.00 -5.82
N HIS A 17 -5.47 7.22 -5.30
CA HIS A 17 -5.16 7.46 -3.90
C HIS A 17 -6.18 6.83 -2.95
N TRP A 18 -7.47 7.13 -3.13
CA TRP A 18 -8.51 6.62 -2.24
C TRP A 18 -8.74 5.12 -2.41
N LEU A 19 -8.62 4.59 -3.63
CA LEU A 19 -8.65 3.14 -3.86
C LEU A 19 -7.54 2.44 -3.08
N PHE A 20 -6.30 2.93 -3.17
CA PHE A 20 -5.19 2.39 -2.37
C PHE A 20 -5.42 2.53 -0.88
N ALA A 21 -5.92 3.66 -0.41
CA ALA A 21 -6.20 3.87 1.01
C ALA A 21 -7.17 2.81 1.54
N VAL A 22 -8.27 2.56 0.84
CA VAL A 22 -9.26 1.54 1.22
C VAL A 22 -8.65 0.14 1.18
N LEU A 23 -7.97 -0.23 0.10
CA LEU A 23 -7.40 -1.57 -0.06
C LEU A 23 -6.25 -1.85 0.94
N VAL A 24 -5.40 -0.86 1.23
CA VAL A 24 -4.33 -1.01 2.22
C VAL A 24 -4.90 -1.12 3.64
N LEU A 25 -5.94 -0.34 3.97
CA LEU A 25 -6.64 -0.49 5.24
C LEU A 25 -7.28 -1.88 5.38
N TRP A 26 -7.84 -2.43 4.29
CA TRP A 26 -8.32 -3.82 4.27
C TRP A 26 -7.18 -4.82 4.53
N GLN A 27 -6.01 -4.64 3.91
CA GLN A 27 -4.88 -5.56 4.12
C GLN A 27 -4.44 -5.62 5.58
N PHE A 28 -4.61 -4.54 6.36
CA PHE A 28 -4.32 -4.55 7.79
C PHE A 28 -5.28 -5.42 8.61
N MET A 29 -6.41 -5.89 8.06
CA MET A 29 -7.26 -6.89 8.74
C MET A 29 -6.49 -8.19 9.02
N LYS A 30 -5.44 -8.51 8.24
CA LYS A 30 -4.55 -9.66 8.51
C LYS A 30 -3.87 -9.60 9.89
N PHE A 31 -3.76 -8.42 10.50
CA PHE A 31 -3.24 -8.30 11.87
C PHE A 31 -4.17 -8.95 12.91
N PHE A 32 -5.47 -9.09 12.62
CA PHE A 32 -6.45 -9.65 13.54
C PHE A 32 -6.32 -11.16 13.71
N ASP A 33 -5.66 -11.88 12.81
CA ASP A 33 -5.33 -13.31 13.01
C ASP A 33 -4.47 -13.56 14.27
N ARG A 34 -3.85 -12.51 14.83
CA ARG A 34 -3.16 -12.60 16.12
C ARG A 34 -4.10 -12.68 17.33
N ILE A 35 -5.42 -12.53 17.12
CA ILE A 35 -6.46 -12.63 18.14
C ILE A 35 -7.17 -13.97 17.94
N GLY A 36 -7.10 -14.86 18.92
CA GLY A 36 -7.74 -16.17 18.86
C GLY A 36 -7.38 -16.97 17.60
N GLU A 37 -6.16 -16.81 17.09
CA GLU A 37 -5.65 -17.49 15.88
C GLU A 37 -6.49 -17.26 14.61
N GLY A 38 -7.31 -16.20 14.59
CA GLY A 38 -8.21 -15.88 13.50
C GLY A 38 -9.59 -16.54 13.59
N GLU A 39 -9.87 -17.32 14.64
CA GLU A 39 -11.15 -17.98 14.94
C GLU A 39 -12.22 -16.97 15.39
N HIS A 40 -12.50 -16.01 14.52
CA HIS A 40 -13.46 -14.94 14.70
C HIS A 40 -13.89 -14.40 13.33
N TRP A 41 -14.99 -13.66 13.29
CA TRP A 41 -15.60 -13.21 12.04
C TRP A 41 -14.64 -12.49 11.06
N VAL A 42 -13.72 -11.65 11.56
CA VAL A 42 -12.78 -10.91 10.68
C VAL A 42 -11.81 -11.86 9.98
N GLY A 43 -11.21 -12.78 10.74
CA GLY A 43 -10.25 -13.77 10.27
C GLY A 43 -10.89 -14.78 9.30
N GLU A 44 -12.13 -15.19 9.56
CA GLU A 44 -12.83 -16.14 8.71
C GLU A 44 -13.45 -15.50 7.45
N THR A 45 -13.82 -14.21 7.49
CA THR A 45 -14.58 -13.56 6.40
C THR A 45 -13.74 -12.61 5.55
N LEU A 46 -12.87 -11.80 6.17
CA LEU A 46 -12.16 -10.73 5.47
C LEU A 46 -10.73 -11.11 5.10
N VAL A 47 -10.04 -11.82 6.00
CA VAL A 47 -8.64 -12.22 5.80
C VAL A 47 -8.42 -13.22 4.66
N PRO A 48 -9.36 -14.13 4.28
CA PRO A 48 -9.15 -15.01 3.13
C PRO A 48 -8.92 -14.25 1.82
N TRP A 49 -9.38 -13.00 1.72
CA TRP A 49 -9.17 -12.15 0.56
C TRP A 49 -7.76 -11.50 0.50
N HIS A 50 -6.93 -11.69 1.52
CA HIS A 50 -5.65 -11.00 1.67
C HIS A 50 -4.70 -11.22 0.49
N VAL A 51 -4.56 -12.45 0.02
CA VAL A 51 -3.68 -12.79 -1.13
C VAL A 51 -4.24 -12.22 -2.43
N SER A 52 -5.56 -12.30 -2.62
CA SER A 52 -6.24 -11.77 -3.81
C SER A 52 -6.11 -10.25 -3.90
N ILE A 53 -6.41 -9.53 -2.82
CA ILE A 53 -6.29 -8.06 -2.75
C ILE A 53 -4.83 -7.63 -2.79
N GLY A 54 -3.91 -8.38 -2.16
CA GLY A 54 -2.47 -8.14 -2.25
C GLY A 54 -1.95 -8.24 -3.69
N THR A 55 -2.39 -9.26 -4.42
CA THR A 55 -2.08 -9.44 -5.84
C THR A 55 -2.66 -8.30 -6.70
N LEU A 56 -3.90 -7.87 -6.43
CA LEU A 56 -4.49 -6.71 -7.10
C LEU A 56 -3.66 -5.43 -6.83
N LEU A 57 -3.24 -5.21 -5.59
CA LEU A 57 -2.41 -4.08 -5.21
C LEU A 57 -1.04 -4.09 -5.93
N LEU A 58 -0.46 -5.26 -6.19
CA LEU A 58 0.77 -5.40 -6.97
C LEU A 58 0.60 -4.87 -8.40
N VAL A 59 -0.53 -5.13 -9.05
CA VAL A 59 -0.84 -4.59 -10.39
C VAL A 59 -1.12 -3.09 -10.31
N LEU A 60 -1.95 -2.68 -9.35
CA LEU A 60 -2.34 -1.29 -9.20
C LEU A 60 -1.15 -0.38 -8.84
N ILE A 61 -0.12 -0.88 -8.15
CA ILE A 61 1.01 -0.04 -7.73
C ILE A 61 1.89 0.30 -8.94
N VAL A 62 2.01 -0.61 -9.90
CA VAL A 62 2.67 -0.32 -11.19
C VAL A 62 1.93 0.81 -11.90
N VAL A 63 0.61 0.70 -12.05
CA VAL A 63 -0.23 1.75 -12.67
C VAL A 63 -0.06 3.08 -11.93
N ARG A 64 -0.10 3.05 -10.60
CA ARG A 64 0.04 4.24 -9.75
C ARG A 64 1.41 4.89 -9.91
N VAL A 65 2.50 4.11 -9.92
CA VAL A 65 3.87 4.61 -10.09
C VAL A 65 4.05 5.24 -11.47
N VAL A 66 3.63 4.55 -12.53
CA VAL A 66 3.70 5.08 -13.90
C VAL A 66 2.91 6.37 -14.02
N TRP A 67 1.67 6.40 -13.52
CA TRP A 67 0.86 7.61 -13.49
C TRP A 67 1.55 8.72 -12.71
N ALA A 68 2.08 8.42 -11.53
CA ALA A 68 2.74 9.39 -10.67
C ALA A 68 3.96 10.04 -11.30
N LEU A 69 4.77 9.26 -12.02
CA LEU A 69 5.93 9.75 -12.76
C LEU A 69 5.48 10.66 -13.91
N SER A 70 4.43 10.29 -14.64
CA SER A 70 3.88 11.12 -15.73
C SER A 70 3.34 12.48 -15.27
N GLN A 71 2.90 12.57 -14.00
CA GLN A 71 2.33 13.78 -13.41
C GLN A 71 3.34 14.58 -12.56
N ALA A 72 4.58 14.10 -12.40
CA ALA A 72 5.53 14.65 -11.43
C ALA A 72 5.77 16.17 -11.56
N SER A 73 5.84 16.69 -12.78
CA SER A 73 6.02 18.13 -13.06
C SER A 73 4.79 18.99 -12.83
N HIS A 74 3.61 18.38 -12.69
CA HIS A 74 2.33 19.08 -12.57
C HIS A 74 1.78 19.07 -11.14
N ARG A 75 2.46 18.41 -10.19
CA ARG A 75 1.91 18.19 -8.85
C ARG A 75 1.99 19.43 -7.97
N PRO A 76 1.00 19.62 -7.07
CA PRO A 76 1.11 20.61 -6.01
C PRO A 76 2.34 20.35 -5.16
N THR A 77 3.10 21.40 -4.88
CA THR A 77 4.29 21.32 -4.03
C THR A 77 4.10 22.13 -2.73
N HIS A 78 5.01 21.92 -1.79
CA HIS A 78 5.16 22.73 -0.58
C HIS A 78 6.44 23.56 -0.69
N GLU A 79 6.59 24.56 0.17
CA GLU A 79 7.88 25.23 0.35
C GLU A 79 8.87 24.34 1.13
N PRO A 80 10.19 24.47 0.92
CA PRO A 80 11.20 23.88 1.80
C PRO A 80 11.03 24.37 3.26
N PRO A 81 11.34 23.54 4.28
CA PRO A 81 11.83 22.16 4.20
C PRO A 81 10.72 21.11 4.04
N ILE A 82 9.45 21.48 4.20
CA ILE A 82 8.30 20.56 4.18
C ILE A 82 8.24 19.77 2.86
N ARG A 83 8.61 20.39 1.74
CA ARG A 83 8.75 19.72 0.44
C ARG A 83 9.57 18.44 0.53
N TYR A 84 10.73 18.49 1.20
CA TYR A 84 11.66 17.36 1.27
C TYR A 84 11.13 16.26 2.18
N LEU A 85 10.53 16.63 3.32
CA LEU A 85 9.92 15.67 4.24
C LEU A 85 8.73 14.95 3.59
N ALA A 86 7.83 15.69 2.94
CA ALA A 86 6.70 15.12 2.23
C ALA A 86 7.16 14.20 1.08
N ARG A 87 8.19 14.61 0.33
CA ARG A 87 8.78 13.77 -0.74
C ARG A 87 9.39 12.50 -0.17
N GLY A 88 10.16 12.58 0.90
CA GLY A 88 10.78 11.42 1.57
C GLY A 88 9.73 10.45 2.08
N GLY A 89 8.70 10.95 2.79
CA GLY A 89 7.59 10.13 3.29
C GLY A 89 6.84 9.42 2.17
N HIS A 90 6.56 10.12 1.05
CA HIS A 90 5.96 9.48 -0.12
C HIS A 90 6.87 8.42 -0.72
N ILE A 91 8.17 8.68 -0.91
CA ILE A 91 9.11 7.67 -1.45
C ILE A 91 9.11 6.41 -0.59
N LEU A 92 9.17 6.56 0.74
CA LEU A 92 9.13 5.42 1.67
C LEU A 92 7.81 4.65 1.57
N LEU A 93 6.67 5.34 1.49
CA LEU A 93 5.37 4.69 1.27
C LEU A 93 5.31 3.94 -0.06
N TYR A 94 5.78 4.53 -1.16
CA TYR A 94 5.80 3.86 -2.46
C TYR A 94 6.72 2.63 -2.44
N ALA A 95 7.90 2.74 -1.83
CA ALA A 95 8.81 1.60 -1.67
C ALA A 95 8.16 0.47 -0.87
N ALA A 96 7.56 0.79 0.28
CA ALA A 96 6.87 -0.20 1.12
C ALA A 96 5.69 -0.84 0.38
N LEU A 97 4.88 -0.07 -0.36
CA LEU A 97 3.75 -0.59 -1.14
C LEU A 97 4.17 -1.51 -2.29
N VAL A 98 5.38 -1.36 -2.82
CA VAL A 98 5.95 -2.27 -3.85
C VAL A 98 6.56 -3.52 -3.19
N ILE A 99 7.37 -3.34 -2.15
CA ILE A 99 8.08 -4.44 -1.47
C ILE A 99 7.09 -5.39 -0.79
N MET A 100 6.03 -4.87 -0.19
CA MET A 100 5.06 -5.64 0.58
C MET A 100 4.42 -6.82 -0.20
N PRO A 101 3.76 -6.61 -1.34
CA PRO A 101 3.17 -7.72 -2.10
C PRO A 101 4.22 -8.65 -2.73
N ILE A 102 5.39 -8.14 -3.12
CA ILE A 102 6.48 -8.96 -3.67
C ILE A 102 6.98 -9.94 -2.61
N THR A 103 7.31 -9.44 -1.42
CA THR A 103 7.77 -10.28 -0.30
C THR A 103 6.69 -11.25 0.16
N GLY A 104 5.41 -10.88 0.11
CA GLY A 104 4.29 -11.79 0.42
C GLY A 104 4.20 -12.94 -0.58
N MET A 105 4.34 -12.65 -1.88
CA MET A 105 4.36 -13.68 -2.92
C MET A 105 5.58 -14.61 -2.78
N LEU A 106 6.76 -14.04 -2.50
CA LEU A 106 7.97 -14.83 -2.24
C LEU A 106 7.83 -15.72 -1.00
N TYR A 107 7.15 -15.25 0.04
CA TYR A 107 6.86 -16.07 1.22
C TYR A 107 6.00 -17.29 0.84
N MET A 108 4.87 -17.06 0.16
CA MET A 108 3.96 -18.14 -0.26
C MET A 108 4.65 -19.18 -1.16
N VAL A 109 5.39 -18.71 -2.17
CA VAL A 109 6.11 -19.62 -3.08
C VAL A 109 7.28 -20.30 -2.37
N GLY A 110 7.98 -19.59 -1.49
CA GLY A 110 9.11 -20.12 -0.73
C GLY A 110 8.74 -21.26 0.20
N GLU A 111 7.52 -21.25 0.75
CA GLU A 111 6.94 -22.31 1.58
C GLU A 111 6.27 -23.43 0.76
N GLY A 112 6.25 -23.32 -0.58
CA GLY A 112 5.61 -24.31 -1.47
C GLY A 112 4.08 -24.20 -1.60
N TYR A 113 3.44 -23.22 -0.95
CA TYR A 113 1.98 -23.04 -0.96
C TYR A 113 1.37 -22.62 -2.30
N GLY A 114 2.19 -22.24 -3.29
CA GLY A 114 1.71 -21.64 -4.53
C GLY A 114 1.04 -20.28 -4.30
N VAL A 115 0.40 -19.74 -5.33
CA VAL A 115 -0.30 -18.44 -5.28
C VAL A 115 -1.60 -18.54 -6.05
N GLU A 116 -2.71 -18.41 -5.32
CA GLU A 116 -4.05 -18.27 -5.88
C GLU A 116 -4.61 -16.86 -5.59
N ALA A 117 -5.19 -16.23 -6.61
CA ALA A 117 -5.85 -14.94 -6.48
C ALA A 117 -7.19 -14.96 -7.23
N PHE A 118 -8.27 -14.60 -6.53
CA PHE A 118 -9.64 -14.57 -7.09
C PHE A 118 -10.06 -15.91 -7.73
N GLY A 119 -9.65 -17.03 -7.14
CA GLY A 119 -9.92 -18.38 -7.66
C GLY A 119 -9.10 -18.77 -8.89
N ILE A 120 -8.08 -17.99 -9.24
CA ILE A 120 -7.17 -18.25 -10.35
C ILE A 120 -5.79 -18.62 -9.78
N THR A 121 -5.32 -19.83 -10.08
CA THR A 121 -3.96 -20.25 -9.76
C THR A 121 -2.97 -19.50 -10.65
N LEU A 122 -2.13 -18.67 -10.05
CA LEU A 122 -1.06 -17.92 -10.72
C LEU A 122 0.26 -18.68 -10.67
N ILE A 123 0.53 -19.34 -9.56
CA ILE A 123 1.69 -20.20 -9.33
C ILE A 123 1.16 -21.46 -8.66
N ALA A 124 1.45 -22.62 -9.22
CA ALA A 124 1.06 -23.89 -8.62
C ALA A 124 1.83 -24.16 -7.33
N GLU A 125 1.25 -24.97 -6.43
CA GLU A 125 1.95 -25.55 -5.30
C GLU A 125 3.19 -26.33 -5.76
N GLY A 126 4.21 -26.41 -4.91
CA GLY A 126 5.48 -27.02 -5.26
C GLY A 126 6.38 -27.26 -4.05
N GLU A 127 7.66 -27.52 -4.33
CA GLU A 127 8.67 -27.70 -3.28
C GLU A 127 9.07 -26.38 -2.63
N GLU A 128 9.54 -26.44 -1.39
CA GLU A 128 10.09 -25.29 -0.68
C GLU A 128 11.31 -24.70 -1.41
N ILE A 129 11.36 -23.38 -1.48
CA ILE A 129 12.46 -22.62 -2.10
C ILE A 129 13.10 -21.72 -1.04
N ALA A 130 14.16 -22.22 -0.41
CA ALA A 130 14.78 -21.61 0.78
C ALA A 130 15.12 -20.12 0.64
N TRP A 131 15.64 -19.68 -0.52
CA TRP A 131 15.99 -18.27 -0.72
C TRP A 131 14.74 -17.38 -0.81
N MET A 132 13.65 -17.87 -1.39
CA MET A 132 12.38 -17.14 -1.47
C MET A 132 11.74 -17.03 -0.10
N HIS A 133 11.73 -18.12 0.70
CA HIS A 133 11.26 -18.10 2.09
C HIS A 133 12.06 -17.07 2.91
N THR A 134 13.39 -17.06 2.79
CA THR A 134 14.27 -16.14 3.53
C THR A 134 13.93 -14.67 3.21
N VAL A 135 13.78 -14.32 1.93
CA VAL A 135 13.41 -12.96 1.51
C VAL A 135 11.95 -12.65 1.85
N GLY A 136 11.07 -13.64 1.74
CA GLY A 136 9.65 -13.56 2.06
C GLY A 136 9.39 -13.24 3.54
N GLY A 137 10.27 -13.66 4.44
CA GLY A 137 10.23 -13.28 5.85
C GLY A 137 10.23 -11.77 6.11
N LEU A 138 10.71 -10.95 5.14
CA LEU A 138 10.62 -9.50 5.21
C LEU A 138 9.18 -8.98 5.14
N HIS A 139 8.21 -9.78 4.70
CA HIS A 139 6.82 -9.38 4.56
C HIS A 139 6.23 -8.90 5.89
N SER A 140 6.41 -9.65 6.97
CA SER A 140 5.89 -9.29 8.30
C SER A 140 6.52 -7.99 8.83
N ILE A 141 7.84 -7.83 8.64
CA ILE A 141 8.56 -6.60 9.03
C ILE A 141 8.04 -5.41 8.20
N THR A 142 7.91 -5.59 6.89
CA THR A 142 7.41 -4.56 5.97
C THR A 142 5.97 -4.18 6.30
N ALA A 143 5.13 -5.11 6.76
CA ALA A 143 3.76 -4.85 7.20
C ALA A 143 3.71 -3.85 8.36
N TRP A 144 4.53 -4.07 9.40
CA TRP A 144 4.62 -3.17 10.55
C TRP A 144 5.17 -1.79 10.16
N VAL A 145 6.19 -1.75 9.30
CA VAL A 145 6.74 -0.50 8.77
C VAL A 145 5.69 0.27 7.97
N LEU A 146 4.96 -0.42 7.07
CA LEU A 146 3.90 0.18 6.28
C LEU A 146 2.75 0.71 7.14
N LEU A 147 2.36 -0.01 8.20
CA LEU A 147 1.38 0.46 9.18
C LEU A 147 1.86 1.76 9.84
N GLY A 148 3.09 1.79 10.35
CA GLY A 148 3.67 2.99 10.97
C GLY A 148 3.73 4.18 10.01
N LEU A 149 4.20 3.96 8.77
CA LEU A 149 4.24 5.00 7.74
C LEU A 149 2.84 5.51 7.37
N THR A 150 1.84 4.62 7.30
CA THR A 150 0.46 4.97 6.99
C THR A 150 -0.15 5.82 8.10
N LEU A 151 0.02 5.43 9.36
CA LEU A 151 -0.44 6.21 10.51
C LEU A 151 0.24 7.58 10.57
N ALA A 152 1.56 7.64 10.37
CA ALA A 152 2.29 8.89 10.32
C ALA A 152 1.80 9.80 9.17
N HIS A 153 1.53 9.24 8.00
CA HIS A 153 0.98 9.97 6.86
C HIS A 153 -0.40 10.57 7.15
N ILE A 154 -1.30 9.79 7.73
CA ILE A 154 -2.64 10.25 8.13
C ILE A 154 -2.54 11.34 9.20
N ALA A 155 -1.70 11.13 10.23
CA ALA A 155 -1.47 12.12 11.29
C ALA A 155 -0.96 13.45 10.72
N MET A 156 -0.02 13.41 9.77
CA MET A 156 0.47 14.61 9.09
C MET A 156 -0.62 15.28 8.26
N ALA A 157 -1.44 14.52 7.53
CA ALA A 157 -2.56 15.09 6.78
C ALA A 157 -3.54 15.86 7.70
N PHE A 158 -3.85 15.29 8.87
CA PHE A 158 -4.67 15.96 9.87
C PHE A 158 -3.98 17.17 10.51
N TYR A 159 -2.68 17.08 10.79
CA TYR A 159 -1.90 18.23 11.27
C TYR A 159 -1.96 19.39 10.26
N HIS A 160 -1.76 19.12 8.97
CA HIS A 160 -1.86 20.12 7.93
C HIS A 160 -3.27 20.71 7.77
N GLN A 161 -4.31 19.88 7.93
CA GLN A 161 -5.70 20.32 7.82
C GLN A 161 -6.15 21.18 9.02
N PHE A 162 -5.89 20.73 10.25
CA PHE A 162 -6.48 21.31 11.45
C PHE A 162 -5.56 22.30 12.17
N VAL A 163 -4.25 22.05 12.16
CA VAL A 163 -3.25 22.90 12.83
C VAL A 163 -2.68 23.93 11.85
N ARG A 164 -2.08 23.50 10.73
CA ARG A 164 -1.51 24.45 9.75
C ARG A 164 -2.57 25.15 8.90
N ARG A 165 -3.73 24.50 8.71
CA ARG A 165 -4.86 24.98 7.91
C ARG A 165 -4.48 25.37 6.47
N ASP A 166 -3.46 24.74 5.92
CA ASP A 166 -2.88 25.10 4.61
C ASP A 166 -3.60 24.43 3.42
N GLY A 167 -4.68 23.69 3.69
CA GLY A 167 -5.52 23.10 2.66
C GLY A 167 -4.91 21.90 1.95
N THR A 168 -3.85 21.30 2.50
CA THR A 168 -3.22 20.09 1.92
C THR A 168 -4.24 18.99 1.61
N LEU A 169 -5.17 18.72 2.55
CA LEU A 169 -6.20 17.69 2.37
C LEU A 169 -7.18 18.04 1.23
N ARG A 170 -7.51 19.34 1.03
CA ARG A 170 -8.39 19.80 -0.06
C ARG A 170 -7.80 19.51 -1.44
N ARG A 171 -6.49 19.30 -1.54
CA ARG A 171 -5.83 18.91 -2.79
C ARG A 171 -6.18 17.47 -3.20
N MET A 172 -6.61 16.64 -2.25
CA MET A 172 -6.97 15.21 -2.44
C MET A 172 -8.47 14.92 -2.38
N SER A 173 -9.30 15.86 -1.88
CA SER A 173 -10.76 15.80 -2.01
C SER A 173 -11.20 16.13 -3.43
#